data_AF-A0A5C4QZF8-F1
#
_entry.id   AF-A0A5C4QZF8-F1
#
_cell.length_a   1.000
_cell.length_b   1.000
_cell.length_c   1.000
_cell.angle_alpha   90.00
_cell.angle_beta   90.00
_cell.angle_gamma   90.00
#
_symmetry.space_group_name_H-M   'P 1'
#
loop_
_entity.id
_entity.type
_entity.pdbx_description
1 polymer ?
#
loop_
_entity_poly.entity_id
_entity_poly.type
_entity_poly.pdbx_seq_one_letter_code
_entity_poly.pdbx_strand_id
1 'polypeptide(L)'
;MKRLGLSGLFFVWLYGVPFLLLVGLIRRTSTPYAPTREAAEAFGATTDTLLIVGLLLNALPLIGLHFAGLAGDEGWQRHFRWAIGGMVLLYLLVVLVSRMATGLLIGHTPADDEPAPAVTQCIPRSGGRGCPGG
;
A
#
# COMPACT_ATOMS: atom_id res chain seq x y z
N MET A 1 -30.01 15.18 2.84
CA MET A 1 -29.14 14.46 1.86
C MET A 1 -27.69 14.93 1.87
N LYS A 2 -27.36 16.24 1.76
CA LYS A 2 -25.96 16.74 1.76
C LYS A 2 -25.10 16.28 2.96
N ARG A 3 -25.68 16.15 4.16
CA ARG A 3 -24.96 15.68 5.35
C ARG A 3 -24.59 14.19 5.30
N LEU A 4 -25.43 13.33 4.72
CA LEU A 4 -25.15 11.89 4.60
C LEU A 4 -23.96 11.62 3.68
N GLY A 5 -23.85 12.36 2.57
CA GLY A 5 -22.70 12.26 1.65
C GLY A 5 -21.39 12.70 2.28
N LEU A 6 -21.40 13.81 3.03
CA LEU A 6 -20.22 14.31 3.74
C LEU A 6 -19.78 13.37 4.87
N SER A 7 -20.73 12.84 5.64
CA SER A 7 -20.43 11.82 6.66
C SER A 7 -19.84 10.56 6.03
N GLY A 8 -20.41 10.08 4.91
CA GLY A 8 -19.88 8.93 4.18
C GLY A 8 -18.46 9.17 3.66
N LEU A 9 -18.20 10.33 3.06
CA LEU A 9 -16.87 10.72 2.58
C LEU A 9 -15.86 10.79 3.73
N PHE A 10 -16.26 11.35 4.87
CA PHE A 10 -15.43 11.39 6.07
C PHE A 10 -15.08 9.99 6.57
N PHE A 11 -16.04 9.07 6.62
CA PHE A 11 -15.77 7.69 7.04
C PHE A 11 -14.88 6.93 6.06
N VAL A 12 -15.13 7.09 4.75
CA VAL A 12 -14.27 6.51 3.70
C VAL A 12 -12.84 7.03 3.84
N TRP A 13 -12.65 8.32 4.11
CA TRP A 13 -11.33 8.88 4.35
C TRP A 13 -10.72 8.36 5.65
N LEU A 14 -11.47 8.42 6.76
CA LEU A 14 -11.02 8.06 8.11
C LEU A 14 -10.55 6.61 8.19
N TYR A 15 -11.21 5.69 7.48
CA TYR A 15 -10.85 4.27 7.50
C TYR A 15 -10.07 3.84 6.26
N GLY A 16 -10.36 4.40 5.10
CA GLY A 16 -9.70 4.04 3.84
C GLY A 16 -8.24 4.47 3.80
N VAL A 17 -7.91 5.66 4.33
CA VAL A 17 -6.52 6.14 4.34
C VAL A 17 -5.61 5.27 5.22
N PRO A 18 -5.96 5.01 6.51
CA PRO A 18 -5.18 4.07 7.32
C PRO A 18 -5.13 2.67 6.71
N PHE A 19 -6.21 2.20 6.11
CA PHE A 19 -6.25 0.90 5.43
C PHE A 19 -5.24 0.84 4.28
N LEU A 20 -5.20 1.85 3.39
CA LEU A 20 -4.23 1.91 2.29
C LEU A 20 -2.78 1.93 2.80
N LEU A 21 -2.50 2.71 3.84
CA LEU A 21 -1.18 2.78 4.45
C LEU A 21 -0.78 1.45 5.09
N LEU A 22 -1.68 0.80 5.82
CA LEU A 22 -1.43 -0.50 6.44
C LEU A 22 -1.18 -1.58 5.38
N VAL A 23 -2.01 -1.64 4.34
CA VAL A 23 -1.85 -2.61 3.24
C VAL A 23 -0.55 -2.36 2.47
N GLY A 24 -0.24 -1.10 2.15
CA GLY A 24 1.03 -0.73 1.51
C GLY A 24 2.23 -1.13 2.37
N LEU A 25 2.15 -0.92 3.69
CA LEU A 25 3.19 -1.30 4.63
C LEU A 25 3.38 -2.81 4.69
N ILE A 26 2.29 -3.57 4.87
CA ILE A 26 2.32 -5.04 4.89
C ILE A 26 2.96 -5.57 3.62
N ARG A 27 2.57 -5.04 2.46
CA ARG A 27 3.14 -5.41 1.16
C ARG A 27 4.63 -5.06 1.06
N ARG A 28 5.06 -3.93 1.62
CA ARG A 28 6.47 -3.52 1.62
C ARG A 28 7.34 -4.41 2.51
N THR A 29 6.78 -4.89 3.62
CA THR A 29 7.47 -5.76 4.58
C THR A 29 7.33 -7.25 4.26
N SER A 30 6.39 -7.63 3.39
CA SER A 30 6.24 -9.01 2.98
C SER A 30 7.31 -9.38 1.97
N THR A 31 7.68 -10.67 1.96
CA THR A 31 8.59 -11.26 0.99
C THR A 31 7.78 -12.13 0.02
N PRO A 32 7.01 -11.53 -0.91
CA PRO A 32 6.29 -12.31 -1.90
C PRO A 32 7.29 -13.09 -2.76
N TYR A 33 6.93 -14.31 -3.12
CA TYR A 33 7.67 -15.05 -4.14
C TYR A 33 7.37 -14.41 -5.50
N ALA A 34 8.39 -13.86 -6.13
CA ALA A 34 8.31 -13.26 -7.46
C ALA A 34 9.22 -14.06 -8.39
N PRO A 35 8.67 -14.94 -9.25
CA PRO A 35 9.46 -15.83 -10.09
C PRO A 35 10.25 -15.10 -11.18
N THR A 36 9.88 -13.85 -11.49
CA THR A 36 10.55 -13.01 -12.49
C THR A 36 10.81 -11.61 -11.94
N ARG A 37 11.83 -10.95 -12.50
CA ARG A 37 12.15 -9.55 -12.16
C ARG A 37 11.00 -8.59 -12.49
N GLU A 38 10.33 -8.79 -13.62
CA GLU A 38 9.16 -7.99 -14.02
C GLU A 38 8.03 -8.09 -12.99
N ALA A 39 7.78 -9.28 -12.44
CA ALA A 39 6.76 -9.47 -11.41
C ALA A 39 7.13 -8.76 -10.09
N ALA A 40 8.42 -8.78 -9.71
CA ALA A 40 8.92 -8.06 -8.55
C ALA A 40 8.79 -6.53 -8.72
N GLU A 41 9.11 -6.01 -9.92
CA GLU A 41 8.98 -4.58 -10.25
C GLU A 41 7.51 -4.12 -10.25
N ALA A 42 6.60 -4.90 -10.86
CA ALA A 42 5.17 -4.59 -10.86
C ALA A 42 4.58 -4.59 -9.43
N PHE A 43 5.02 -5.53 -8.58
CA PHE A 43 4.61 -5.58 -7.18
C PHE A 43 5.14 -4.36 -6.38
N GLY A 44 6.41 -3.97 -6.62
CA GLY A 44 7.02 -2.77 -6.07
C GLY A 44 6.24 -1.51 -6.45
N ALA A 45 6.01 -1.29 -7.75
CA ALA A 45 5.29 -0.12 -8.26
C ALA A 45 3.87 0.00 -7.67
N THR A 46 3.16 -1.12 -7.55
CA THR A 46 1.81 -1.13 -6.93
C THR A 46 1.89 -0.75 -5.44
N THR A 47 2.87 -1.30 -4.73
CA THR A 47 3.06 -1.04 -3.29
C THR A 47 3.40 0.42 -3.03
N ASP A 48 4.30 0.99 -3.83
CA ASP A 48 4.69 2.39 -3.74
C ASP A 48 3.51 3.31 -4.09
N THR A 49 2.71 2.96 -5.10
CA THR A 49 1.48 3.69 -5.44
C THR A 49 0.51 3.74 -4.26
N LEU A 50 0.24 2.60 -3.60
CA LEU A 50 -0.64 2.55 -2.43
C LEU A 50 -0.14 3.43 -1.29
N LEU A 51 1.16 3.39 -1.02
CA LEU A 51 1.78 4.22 0.02
C LEU A 51 1.70 5.71 -0.32
N ILE A 52 2.06 6.10 -1.55
CA ILE A 52 2.00 7.49 -2.01
C ILE A 52 0.57 8.03 -1.95
N VAL A 53 -0.40 7.28 -2.49
CA VAL A 53 -1.82 7.69 -2.47
C VAL A 53 -2.33 7.79 -1.04
N GLY A 54 -2.03 6.82 -0.17
CA GLY A 54 -2.38 6.87 1.24
C GLY A 54 -1.80 8.10 1.93
N LEU A 55 -0.53 8.42 1.68
CA LEU A 55 0.17 9.59 2.23
C LEU A 55 -0.44 10.92 1.76
N LEU A 56 -0.72 11.05 0.46
CA LEU A 56 -1.32 12.25 -0.11
C LEU A 56 -2.73 12.48 0.43
N LEU A 57 -3.56 11.43 0.50
CA LEU A 57 -4.89 11.52 1.07
C LEU A 57 -4.85 11.86 2.56
N ASN A 58 -3.86 11.37 3.29
CA ASN A 58 -3.67 11.71 4.70
C ASN A 58 -3.39 13.21 4.91
N ALA A 59 -2.92 13.94 3.88
CA ALA A 59 -2.64 15.37 3.95
C ALA A 59 -3.85 16.29 3.81
N LEU A 60 -5.04 15.76 3.47
CA LEU A 60 -6.27 16.55 3.35
C LEU A 60 -6.58 17.44 4.58
N PRO A 61 -6.41 16.98 5.83
CA PRO A 61 -6.64 17.81 7.01
C PRO A 61 -5.74 19.05 7.07
N LEU A 62 -4.55 19.02 6.46
CA LEU A 62 -3.67 20.20 6.39
C LEU A 62 -4.27 21.29 5.50
N ILE A 63 -4.90 20.90 4.39
CA ILE A 63 -5.63 21.81 3.52
C ILE A 63 -6.82 22.41 4.27
N GLY A 64 -7.57 21.58 5.01
CA GLY A 64 -8.66 22.04 5.87
C GLY A 64 -8.21 23.01 6.96
N LEU A 65 -7.06 22.77 7.59
CA LEU A 65 -6.49 23.68 8.58
C LEU A 65 -6.06 25.00 7.94
N HIS A 66 -5.47 24.96 6.75
CA HIS A 66 -5.07 26.17 6.03
C HIS A 66 -6.27 27.08 5.74
N PHE A 67 -7.38 26.52 5.25
CA PHE A 67 -8.61 27.28 5.03
C PHE A 67 -9.24 27.80 6.33
N ALA A 68 -9.21 27.01 7.41
CA ALA A 68 -9.68 27.48 8.72
C ALA A 68 -8.82 28.60 9.30
N GLY A 69 -7.52 28.60 9.00
CA GLY A 69 -6.60 29.70 9.26
C GLY A 69 -7.03 30.99 8.57
N LEU A 70 -7.30 30.91 7.27
CA LEU A 70 -7.79 32.04 6.47
C LEU A 70 -9.17 32.54 6.94
N ALA A 71 -10.03 31.63 7.42
CA ALA A 71 -11.37 31.97 7.91
C ALA A 71 -11.41 32.45 9.37
N GLY A 72 -10.29 32.40 10.11
CA GLY A 72 -10.21 32.80 11.52
C GLY A 72 -10.95 31.87 12.50
N ASP A 73 -11.19 30.61 12.13
CA ASP A 73 -11.92 29.65 12.99
C ASP A 73 -10.96 28.97 13.99
N GLU A 74 -10.84 29.57 15.18
CA GLU A 74 -9.98 29.06 16.26
C GLU A 74 -10.43 27.69 16.81
N GLY A 75 -11.74 27.40 16.75
CA GLY A 75 -12.31 26.14 17.23
C GLY A 75 -11.84 24.96 16.38
N TRP A 76 -11.91 25.13 15.06
CA TRP A 76 -11.43 24.15 14.11
C TRP A 76 -9.92 23.91 14.24
N GLN A 77 -9.14 24.98 14.41
CA GLN A 77 -7.68 24.87 14.58
C GLN A 77 -7.28 24.12 15.86
N ARG A 78 -7.97 24.34 16.97
CA ARG A 78 -7.70 23.62 18.22
C ARG A 78 -8.02 22.13 18.09
N HIS A 79 -9.08 21.77 17.39
CA HIS A 79 -9.47 20.37 17.20
C HIS A 79 -8.49 19.61 16.30
N PHE A 80 -8.03 20.23 15.21
CA PHE A 80 -7.19 19.56 14.21
C PHE A 80 -5.67 19.65 14.47
N ARG A 81 -5.19 20.46 15.42
CA ARG A 81 -3.76 20.49 15.79
C ARG A 81 -3.24 19.13 16.27
N TRP A 82 -4.04 18.38 17.02
CA TRP A 82 -3.66 17.02 17.45
C TRP A 82 -3.65 16.03 16.30
N ALA A 83 -4.52 16.22 15.30
CA ALA A 83 -4.51 15.40 14.09
C ALA A 83 -3.20 15.57 13.29
N ILE A 84 -2.61 16.78 13.28
CA ILE A 84 -1.28 17.00 12.69
C ILE A 84 -0.21 16.19 13.41
N GLY A 85 -0.21 16.19 14.74
CA GLY A 85 0.73 15.39 15.54
C GLY A 85 0.63 13.89 15.22
N GLY A 86 -0.60 13.37 15.15
CA GLY A 86 -0.86 11.99 14.73
C GLY A 86 -0.38 11.70 13.31
N MET A 87 -0.59 12.65 12.39
CA MET A 87 -0.17 12.53 10.99
C MET A 87 1.36 12.49 10.83
N VAL A 88 2.08 13.36 11.54
CA VAL A 88 3.56 13.38 11.57
C VAL A 88 4.10 12.08 12.14
N LEU A 89 3.51 11.58 13.24
CA LEU A 89 3.90 10.30 13.82
C LEU A 89 3.71 9.14 12.83
N LEU A 90 2.57 9.12 12.13
CA LEU A 90 2.26 8.13 11.10
C LEU A 90 3.27 8.20 9.95
N TYR A 91 3.60 9.40 9.49
CA TYR A 91 4.61 9.63 8.46
C TYR A 91 5.98 9.08 8.88
N LEU A 92 6.43 9.44 10.10
CA LEU A 92 7.71 8.98 10.64
C LEU A 92 7.74 7.45 10.78
N LEU A 93 6.64 6.83 11.22
CA LEU A 93 6.52 5.38 11.32
C LEU A 93 6.62 4.72 9.94
N VAL A 94 5.90 5.23 8.94
CA VAL A 94 5.95 4.71 7.56
C VAL A 94 7.36 4.85 6.98
N VAL A 95 8.02 5.99 7.15
CA VAL A 95 9.39 6.21 6.68
C VAL A 95 10.38 5.29 7.37
N LEU A 96 10.27 5.13 8.69
CA LEU A 96 11.14 4.26 9.48
C LEU A 96 11.04 2.81 9.01
N VAL A 97 9.82 2.28 8.91
CA VAL A 97 9.58 0.90 8.47
C VAL A 97 9.97 0.70 7.01
N SER A 98 9.69 1.68 6.13
CA SER A 98 10.10 1.59 4.72
C SER A 98 11.62 1.58 4.55
N ARG A 99 12.38 2.29 5.40
CA ARG A 99 13.85 2.27 5.39
C ARG A 99 14.45 0.94 5.86
N MET A 100 13.73 0.18 6.68
CA MET A 100 14.17 -1.17 7.08
C MET A 100 13.99 -2.19 5.94
N ALA A 101 13.16 -1.90 4.94
CA ALA A 101 13.09 -2.67 3.69
C ALA A 101 14.21 -2.22 2.73
N THR A 102 15.43 -2.71 2.94
CA THR A 102 16.68 -2.27 2.27
C THR A 102 16.82 -2.66 0.78
N GLY A 103 15.73 -3.00 0.07
CA GLY A 103 15.77 -3.40 -1.34
C GLY A 103 14.95 -2.47 -2.25
N LEU A 104 15.52 -2.10 -3.41
CA LEU A 104 14.74 -1.56 -4.54
C LEU A 104 13.76 -2.62 -5.08
N LEU A 105 14.08 -3.90 -4.88
CA LEU A 105 13.23 -5.04 -5.20
C LEU A 105 12.63 -5.61 -3.90
N ILE A 106 11.31 -5.82 -3.89
CA ILE A 106 10.58 -6.43 -2.79
C ILE A 106 10.52 -7.95 -3.05
N GLY A 107 11.00 -8.75 -2.09
CA GLY A 107 10.94 -10.21 -2.16
C GLY A 107 12.23 -10.89 -2.61
N HIS A 108 12.21 -12.23 -2.64
CA HIS A 108 13.29 -13.02 -3.20
C HIS A 108 13.25 -12.88 -4.72
N THR A 109 14.13 -12.04 -5.26
CA THR A 109 14.30 -11.90 -6.71
C THR A 109 15.54 -12.70 -7.10
N PRO A 110 15.40 -13.83 -7.82
CA PRO A 110 16.56 -14.56 -8.30
C PRO A 110 17.32 -13.67 -9.31
N ALA A 111 18.65 -13.78 -9.33
CA ALA A 111 19.51 -12.97 -10.20
C ALA A 111 19.29 -13.29 -11.69
N ASP A 112 18.82 -14.50 -11.97
CA ASP A 112 18.48 -15.04 -13.28
C ASP A 112 17.05 -15.61 -13.23
N ASP A 113 16.35 -15.70 -14.36
CA ASP A 113 15.03 -16.36 -14.41
C ASP A 113 15.16 -17.78 -13.86
N GLU A 114 14.46 -18.08 -12.76
CA GLU A 114 14.45 -19.44 -12.22
C GLU A 114 13.87 -20.38 -13.29
N PRO A 115 14.60 -21.45 -13.69
CA PRO A 115 14.08 -22.40 -14.65
C PRO A 115 12.77 -22.98 -14.11
N ALA A 116 11.75 -23.06 -14.97
CA ALA A 116 10.44 -23.59 -14.60
C ALA A 116 10.62 -24.91 -13.84
N PRO A 117 9.93 -25.11 -12.70
CA PRO A 117 10.15 -26.29 -11.86
C PRO A 117 10.00 -27.54 -12.72
N ALA A 118 11.03 -28.39 -12.71
CA ALA A 118 11.01 -29.63 -13.46
C ALA A 118 9.73 -30.39 -13.09
N VAL A 119 8.92 -30.73 -14.08
CA VAL A 119 7.70 -31.52 -13.91
C VAL A 119 8.14 -32.92 -13.48
N THR A 120 8.29 -33.13 -12.17
CA THR A 120 8.71 -34.42 -11.58
C THR A 120 7.59 -35.44 -11.57
N GLN A 121 6.34 -35.01 -11.80
CA GLN A 121 5.15 -35.83 -11.73
C GLN A 121 4.21 -35.44 -12.88
N CYS A 122 3.89 -36.39 -13.77
CA CYS A 122 2.87 -36.16 -14.79
C CYS A 122 1.52 -36.00 -14.08
N ILE A 123 0.93 -34.81 -14.13
CA ILE A 123 -0.42 -34.56 -13.62
C ILE A 123 -1.39 -34.94 -14.75
N PRO A 124 -2.15 -36.04 -14.65
CA PRO A 124 -3.07 -36.45 -15.70
C PRO A 124 -4.16 -35.39 -15.85
N ARG A 125 -4.24 -34.74 -17.02
CA ARG A 125 -5.41 -33.92 -17.38
C ARG A 125 -6.60 -34.85 -17.66
N SER A 126 -7.71 -34.59 -16.97
CA SER A 126 -9.01 -35.18 -17.26
C SER A 126 -9.30 -35.08 -18.77
N GLY A 127 -9.41 -36.22 -19.45
CA GLY A 127 -9.46 -36.31 -20.92
C GLY A 127 -8.62 -37.43 -21.54
N GLY A 128 -7.83 -38.16 -20.74
CA GLY A 128 -7.28 -39.47 -21.13
C GLY A 128 -6.08 -39.44 -22.08
N ARG A 129 -5.42 -38.29 -22.29
CA ARG A 129 -4.15 -38.22 -23.03
C ARG A 129 -3.14 -37.31 -22.30
N GLY A 130 -2.16 -37.94 -21.64
CA GLY A 130 -0.96 -37.36 -21.03
C GLY A 130 -0.47 -38.25 -19.89
N CYS A 131 0.75 -38.78 -19.81
CA CYS A 131 2.00 -38.62 -20.58
C CYS A 131 2.70 -40.00 -20.73
N PRO A 132 3.46 -40.23 -21.81
CA PRO A 132 4.72 -40.95 -21.68
C PRO A 132 5.86 -40.20 -22.40
N GLY A 133 6.85 -39.72 -21.64
CA GLY A 133 8.13 -39.25 -22.18
C GLY A 133 8.22 -37.82 -22.74
N GLY A 134 7.13 -37.08 -22.89
CA GLY A 134 7.15 -35.68 -23.34
C GLY A 134 5.79 -35.17 -23.79
#